data_AF-A0A1F7G842-F1
#
_entry.id   AF-A0A1F7G842-F1
#
_cell.length_a   1.000
_cell.length_b   1.000
_cell.length_c   1.000
_cell.angle_alpha   90.00
_cell.angle_beta   90.00
_cell.angle_gamma   90.00
#
_symmetry.space_group_name_H-M   'P 1'
#
loop_
_entity.id
_entity.type
_entity.pdbx_description
1 polymer ?
#
loop_
_entity_poly.entity_id
_entity_poly.type
_entity_poly.pdbx_seq_one_letter_code
_entity_poly.pdbx_strand_id
1 'polypeptide(L)'
;MKNNTIVEVLISLILLIFLLLLLNPFGLLMPKPMEMLLLVGLALIFIIFIGFFWKENVVDERESLHRYIAGRFAYFTGVSILTLGVLAQSFRHSLDSWLIAALIFMILAKIVGLFYGRVKH
;
A
#
# COMPACT_ATOMS: atom_id res chain seq x y z
N MET A 1 -23.74 1.40 -0.55
CA MET A 1 -22.33 1.74 -0.83
C MET A 1 -21.45 0.47 -0.89
N LYS A 2 -21.74 -0.47 -1.80
CA LYS A 2 -21.25 -1.87 -1.72
C LYS A 2 -19.94 -2.16 -2.48
N ASN A 3 -19.37 -1.19 -3.22
CA ASN A 3 -18.27 -1.45 -4.16
C ASN A 3 -16.90 -0.83 -3.79
N ASN A 4 -16.82 0.11 -2.83
CA ASN A 4 -15.55 0.80 -2.55
C ASN A 4 -14.48 -0.10 -1.93
N THR A 5 -14.90 -1.07 -1.10
CA THR A 5 -13.96 -1.96 -0.41
C THR A 5 -13.35 -3.01 -1.35
N ILE A 6 -14.09 -3.44 -2.38
CA ILE A 6 -13.57 -4.32 -3.45
C ILE A 6 -12.50 -3.56 -4.25
N VAL A 7 -12.76 -2.29 -4.57
CA VAL A 7 -11.80 -1.42 -5.25
C VAL A 7 -10.56 -1.18 -4.40
N GLU A 8 -10.69 -0.95 -3.09
CA GLU A 8 -9.55 -0.78 -2.19
C GLU A 8 -8.67 -2.03 -2.11
N VAL A 9 -9.28 -3.21 -1.99
CA VAL A 9 -8.55 -4.49 -2.00
C VAL A 9 -7.84 -4.68 -3.33
N LEU A 10 -8.52 -4.38 -4.44
CA LEU A 10 -7.95 -4.51 -5.79
C LEU A 10 -6.77 -3.57 -6.02
N ILE A 11 -6.86 -2.31 -5.60
CA ILE A 11 -5.75 -1.34 -5.66
C ILE A 11 -4.59 -1.81 -4.77
N SER A 12 -4.88 -2.30 -3.56
CA SER A 12 -3.85 -2.81 -2.63
C SER A 12 -3.13 -4.02 -3.22
N LEU A 13 -3.85 -4.89 -3.93
CA LEU A 13 -3.30 -6.08 -4.59
C LEU A 13 -2.40 -5.70 -5.77
N ILE A 14 -2.81 -4.70 -6.57
CA ILE A 14 -1.98 -4.14 -7.64
C ILE A 14 -0.69 -3.53 -7.07
N LEU A 15 -0.78 -2.77 -5.97
CA LEU A 15 0.37 -2.21 -5.26
C LEU A 15 1.34 -3.30 -4.79
N LEU A 16 0.80 -4.41 -4.26
CA LEU A 16 1.57 -5.56 -3.82
C LEU A 16 2.31 -6.23 -4.98
N ILE A 17 1.65 -6.40 -6.14
CA ILE A 17 2.28 -6.93 -7.35
C ILE A 17 3.45 -6.03 -7.78
N PHE A 18 3.26 -4.71 -7.81
CA PHE A 18 4.34 -3.77 -8.14
C PHE A 18 5.54 -3.87 -7.20
N LEU A 19 5.30 -4.01 -5.89
CA LEU A 19 6.37 -4.20 -4.90
C LEU A 19 7.11 -5.51 -5.07
N LEU A 20 6.41 -6.61 -5.36
CA LEU A 20 7.03 -7.90 -5.65
C LEU A 20 7.87 -7.85 -6.93
N LEU A 21 7.41 -7.13 -7.95
CA LEU A 21 8.19 -6.90 -9.17
C LEU A 21 9.46 -6.08 -8.87
N LEU A 22 9.36 -5.07 -8.00
CA LEU A 22 10.51 -4.24 -7.59
C LEU A 22 11.54 -5.04 -6.76
N LEU A 23 11.07 -5.98 -5.94
CA LEU A 23 11.94 -6.88 -5.16
C LEU A 23 12.74 -7.83 -6.06
N ASN A 24 12.31 -8.01 -7.32
CA ASN A 24 12.93 -8.85 -8.34
C ASN A 24 13.37 -10.24 -7.82
N PRO A 25 12.48 -11.02 -7.18
CA PRO A 25 12.87 -12.27 -6.53
C PRO A 25 13.41 -13.34 -7.50
N PHE A 26 13.10 -13.22 -8.78
CA PHE A 26 13.50 -14.17 -9.83
C PHE A 26 14.56 -13.62 -10.79
N GLY A 27 15.06 -12.39 -10.59
CA GLY A 27 16.06 -11.77 -11.46
C GLY A 27 15.60 -11.51 -12.90
N LEU A 28 14.31 -11.69 -13.23
CA LEU A 28 13.75 -11.69 -14.59
C LEU A 28 13.66 -10.29 -15.22
N LEU A 29 13.72 -9.22 -14.42
CA LEU A 29 13.53 -7.84 -14.87
C LEU A 29 14.83 -7.03 -14.67
N MET A 30 15.75 -7.06 -15.62
CA MET A 30 16.91 -6.16 -15.63
C MET A 30 17.24 -5.68 -17.06
N PRO A 31 16.67 -4.52 -17.45
CA PRO A 31 17.48 -3.33 -17.72
C PRO A 31 17.08 -2.10 -16.87
N LYS A 32 18.04 -1.24 -16.52
CA LYS A 32 17.87 0.04 -15.78
C LYS A 32 16.63 0.89 -16.18
N PRO A 33 16.29 1.08 -17.47
CA PRO A 33 15.08 1.83 -17.84
C PRO A 33 13.76 1.20 -17.38
N MET A 34 13.69 -0.13 -17.20
CA MET A 34 12.48 -0.81 -16.74
C MET A 34 12.22 -0.62 -15.24
N GLU A 35 13.28 -0.56 -14.43
CA GLU A 35 13.18 -0.25 -13.00
C GLU A 35 12.60 1.15 -12.79
N MET A 36 13.07 2.13 -13.57
CA MET A 36 12.58 3.51 -13.48
C MET A 36 11.10 3.63 -13.89
N LEU A 37 10.67 2.86 -14.90
CA LEU A 37 9.25 2.79 -15.30
C LEU A 37 8.38 2.18 -14.19
N LEU A 38 8.85 1.12 -13.53
CA LEU A 38 8.14 0.47 -12.43
C LEU A 38 7.98 1.40 -11.23
N LEU A 39 8.98 2.22 -10.91
CA LEU A 39 8.89 3.22 -9.84
C LEU A 39 7.85 4.30 -10.15
N VAL A 40 7.81 4.80 -11.39
CA VAL A 40 6.80 5.78 -11.80
C VAL A 40 5.41 5.18 -11.70
N GLY A 41 5.23 3.94 -12.16
CA GLY A 41 3.97 3.21 -11.99
C GLY A 41 3.58 3.04 -10.52
N LEU A 42 4.52 2.65 -9.67
CA LEU A 42 4.33 2.51 -8.23
C LEU A 42 3.91 3.84 -7.58
N ALA A 43 4.56 4.95 -7.93
CA ALA A 43 4.22 6.27 -7.43
C ALA A 43 2.80 6.69 -7.84
N LEU A 44 2.41 6.47 -9.10
CA LEU A 44 1.07 6.79 -9.60
C LEU A 44 -0.01 5.97 -8.89
N ILE A 45 0.19 4.65 -8.77
CA ILE A 45 -0.76 3.77 -8.07
C ILE A 45 -0.85 4.16 -6.60
N PHE A 46 0.26 4.53 -5.97
CA PHE A 46 0.28 4.99 -4.59
C PHE A 46 -0.51 6.30 -4.40
N ILE A 47 -0.39 7.27 -5.32
CA ILE A 47 -1.20 8.50 -5.28
C ILE A 47 -2.69 8.17 -5.38
N ILE A 48 -3.08 7.26 -6.28
CA ILE A 48 -4.45 6.79 -6.40
C ILE A 48 -4.92 6.13 -5.10
N PHE A 49 -4.09 5.27 -4.51
CA PHE A 49 -4.37 4.60 -3.24
C PHE A 49 -4.62 5.59 -2.09
N ILE A 50 -3.79 6.63 -1.97
CA ILE A 50 -4.00 7.72 -1.00
C ILE A 50 -5.35 8.42 -1.24
N GLY A 51 -5.68 8.73 -2.49
CA GLY A 51 -6.93 9.43 -2.83
C GLY A 51 -8.19 8.66 -2.42
N PHE A 52 -8.19 7.34 -2.55
CA PHE A 52 -9.31 6.50 -2.09
C PHE A 52 -9.41 6.43 -0.57
N PHE A 53 -8.27 6.52 0.11
CA PHE A 53 -8.20 6.47 1.57
C PHE A 53 -8.81 7.71 2.25
N TRP A 54 -8.97 8.82 1.54
CA TRP A 54 -9.57 10.05 2.09
C TRP A 54 -11.11 10.08 2.02
N LYS A 55 -11.75 9.24 1.17
CA LYS A 55 -13.15 9.43 0.75
C LYS A 55 -14.20 8.63 1.55
N GLU A 56 -13.88 8.11 2.73
CA GLU A 56 -14.78 7.21 3.46
C GLU A 56 -15.46 7.89 4.65
N ASN A 57 -16.80 7.86 4.65
CA ASN A 57 -17.64 8.36 5.73
C ASN A 57 -18.01 7.21 6.67
N VAL A 58 -17.84 7.43 7.98
CA VAL A 58 -18.15 6.43 9.01
C VAL A 58 -19.51 6.74 9.63
N VAL A 59 -20.31 5.68 9.82
CA VAL A 59 -21.65 5.72 10.44
C VAL A 59 -21.50 5.51 11.95
N ASP A 60 -22.35 6.21 12.70
CA ASP A 60 -22.13 6.74 14.06
C ASP A 60 -22.12 5.70 15.19
N GLU A 61 -20.93 5.44 15.75
CA GLU A 61 -20.67 4.90 17.10
C GLU A 61 -19.36 5.55 17.59
N ARG A 62 -19.43 6.58 18.44
CA ARG A 62 -18.32 7.53 18.70
C ARG A 62 -16.98 6.89 19.09
N GLU A 63 -16.99 5.82 19.89
CA GLU A 63 -15.76 5.20 20.39
C GLU A 63 -15.08 4.29 19.35
N SER A 64 -15.88 3.61 18.51
CA SER A 64 -15.36 2.81 17.39
C SER A 64 -14.85 3.73 16.27
N LEU A 65 -15.48 4.89 16.07
CA LEU A 65 -15.04 5.93 15.15
C LEU A 65 -13.61 6.43 15.45
N HIS A 66 -13.31 6.82 16.68
CA HIS A 66 -11.98 7.33 17.03
C HIS A 66 -10.89 6.27 16.86
N ARG A 67 -11.17 5.02 17.23
CA ARG A 67 -10.24 3.90 17.07
C ARG A 67 -9.99 3.58 15.60
N TYR A 68 -11.05 3.64 14.77
CA TYR A 68 -10.95 3.48 13.33
C TYR A 68 -10.09 4.58 12.70
N ILE A 69 -10.37 5.84 13.01
CA ILE A 69 -9.61 6.99 12.51
C ILE A 69 -8.13 6.88 12.90
N ALA A 70 -7.83 6.58 14.17
CA ALA A 70 -6.45 6.47 14.64
C ALA A 70 -5.67 5.35 13.93
N GLY A 71 -6.25 4.15 13.84
CA GLY A 71 -5.61 3.03 13.11
C GLY A 71 -5.41 3.33 11.63
N ARG A 72 -6.37 4.06 11.04
CA ARG A 72 -6.33 4.50 9.65
C ARG A 72 -5.19 5.50 9.39
N PHE A 73 -5.07 6.53 10.21
CA PHE A 73 -3.97 7.49 10.10
C PHE A 73 -2.60 6.82 10.33
N ALA A 74 -2.48 5.93 11.31
CA ALA A 74 -1.25 5.20 11.56
C ALA A 74 -0.81 4.37 10.34
N TYR A 75 -1.75 3.63 9.72
CA TYR A 75 -1.48 2.89 8.49
C TYR A 75 -1.05 3.82 7.35
N PHE A 76 -1.78 4.92 7.15
CA PHE A 76 -1.49 5.89 6.10
C PHE A 76 -0.10 6.50 6.22
N THR A 77 0.24 6.99 7.42
CA THR A 77 1.53 7.59 7.70
C THR A 77 2.66 6.58 7.48
N GLY A 78 2.50 5.33 7.95
CA GLY A 78 3.50 4.29 7.74
C GLY A 78 3.73 3.96 6.27
N VAL A 79 2.67 3.71 5.50
CA VAL A 79 2.78 3.40 4.06
C VAL A 79 3.35 4.60 3.28
N SER A 80 2.99 5.83 3.64
CA SER A 80 3.52 7.04 3.01
C SER A 80 5.01 7.22 3.25
N ILE A 81 5.47 7.06 4.50
CA ILE A 81 6.88 7.16 4.86
C ILE A 81 7.70 6.08 4.15
N LEU A 82 7.23 4.82 4.17
CA LEU A 82 7.91 3.72 3.49
C LEU A 82 7.97 3.93 1.98
N THR A 83 6.88 4.39 1.37
CA THR A 83 6.86 4.68 -0.08
C THR A 83 7.82 5.80 -0.44
N LEU A 84 7.85 6.89 0.33
CA LEU A 84 8.81 7.97 0.14
C LEU A 84 10.26 7.47 0.32
N GLY A 85 10.50 6.58 1.28
CA GLY A 85 11.78 5.91 1.46
C GLY A 85 12.20 5.11 0.23
N VAL A 86 11.28 4.33 -0.35
CA VAL A 86 11.53 3.53 -1.57
C VAL A 86 11.91 4.48 -2.71
N LEU A 87 11.13 5.54 -2.92
CA LEU A 87 11.41 6.54 -3.97
C LEU A 87 12.79 7.19 -3.77
N ALA A 88 13.11 7.63 -2.55
CA ALA A 88 14.38 8.29 -2.24
C ALA A 88 15.60 7.34 -2.41
N GLN A 89 15.49 6.08 -1.97
CA GLN A 89 16.54 5.08 -2.13
C GLN A 89 16.71 4.66 -3.59
N SER A 90 15.62 4.63 -4.36
CA SER A 90 15.68 4.25 -5.76
C SER A 90 16.42 5.25 -6.64
N PHE A 91 16.32 6.56 -6.33
CA PHE A 91 17.16 7.57 -7.00
C PHE A 91 18.66 7.37 -6.74
N ARG A 92 19.03 6.71 -5.63
CA ARG A 92 20.42 6.33 -5.31
C ARG A 92 20.81 4.96 -5.86
N HIS A 93 19.88 4.27 -6.53
CA HIS A 93 20.04 2.90 -7.03
C HIS A 93 20.49 1.92 -5.93
N SER A 94 20.15 2.22 -4.68
CA SER A 94 20.48 1.44 -3.50
C SER A 94 19.19 1.08 -2.78
N LEU A 95 18.30 0.36 -3.47
CA LEU A 95 17.04 -0.11 -2.91
C LEU A 95 17.31 -1.18 -1.86
N ASP A 96 16.94 -0.90 -0.62
CA ASP A 96 16.98 -1.88 0.45
C ASP A 96 15.77 -2.81 0.35
N SER A 97 16.03 -4.11 0.19
CA SER A 97 14.98 -5.13 0.14
C SER A 97 14.12 -5.15 1.41
N TRP A 98 14.68 -4.76 2.56
CA TRP A 98 13.95 -4.72 3.83
C TRP A 98 12.85 -3.67 3.84
N LEU A 99 13.09 -2.54 3.18
CA LEU A 99 12.12 -1.45 3.07
C LEU A 99 10.90 -1.88 2.24
N ILE A 100 11.17 -2.57 1.12
CA ILE A 100 10.14 -3.14 0.25
C ILE A 100 9.37 -4.24 0.98
N ALA A 101 10.08 -5.14 1.68
CA ALA A 101 9.47 -6.20 2.45
C ALA A 101 8.54 -5.65 3.55
N ALA A 102 8.97 -4.63 4.29
CA ALA A 102 8.14 -3.98 5.31
C ALA A 102 6.83 -3.44 4.73
N LEU A 103 6.90 -2.79 3.56
CA LEU A 103 5.73 -2.26 2.87
C LEU A 103 4.77 -3.37 2.41
N ILE A 104 5.32 -4.49 1.89
CA ILE A 104 4.53 -5.69 1.53
C ILE A 104 3.80 -6.25 2.76
N PHE A 105 4.51 -6.45 3.88
CA PHE A 105 3.91 -7.00 5.09
C PHE A 105 2.82 -6.08 5.67
N MET A 106 3.00 -4.75 5.62
CA MET A 106 1.96 -3.82 6.03
C MET A 106 0.69 -3.96 5.17
N ILE A 107 0.83 -4.02 3.84
CA ILE A 107 -0.31 -4.18 2.92
C ILE A 107 -1.01 -5.52 3.17
N LEU A 108 -0.26 -6.60 3.33
CA LEU A 108 -0.81 -7.92 3.68
C LEU A 108 -1.57 -7.88 5.00
N ALA A 109 -1.00 -7.28 6.04
CA ALA A 109 -1.65 -7.15 7.34
C ALA A 109 -2.99 -6.41 7.24
N LYS A 110 -3.07 -5.36 6.42
CA LYS A 110 -4.34 -4.65 6.17
C LYS A 110 -5.36 -5.52 5.44
N ILE A 111 -4.95 -6.25 4.40
CA ILE A 111 -5.85 -7.17 3.66
C ILE A 111 -6.39 -8.25 4.59
N VAL A 112 -5.53 -8.85 5.42
CA VAL A 112 -5.93 -9.86 6.42
C VAL A 112 -6.87 -9.25 7.46
N GLY A 113 -6.57 -8.07 7.98
CA GLY A 113 -7.43 -7.35 8.92
C GLY A 113 -8.81 -7.03 8.35
N LEU A 114 -8.88 -6.61 7.09
CA LEU A 114 -10.13 -6.38 6.37
C LEU A 114 -10.94 -7.67 6.19
N PHE A 115 -10.29 -8.78 5.85
CA PHE A 115 -10.96 -10.08 5.71
C PHE A 115 -11.50 -10.57 7.06
N TYR A 116 -10.68 -10.51 8.11
CA TYR A 116 -11.09 -10.90 9.47
C TYR A 116 -12.29 -10.07 9.95
N GLY A 117 -12.28 -8.75 9.71
CA GLY A 117 -13.39 -7.87 10.04
C GLY A 117 -14.71 -8.25 9.39
N ARG A 118 -14.69 -8.77 8.15
CA ARG A 118 -15.89 -9.22 7.43
C ARG A 118 -16.36 -10.63 7.74
N VAL A 119 -15.46 -11.49 8.20
CA VAL A 119 -15.84 -12.86 8.59
C VAL A 119 -16.50 -12.86 9.97
N LYS A 120 -16.10 -11.92 10.85
CA LYS A 120 -16.56 -11.86 12.23
C LYS A 120 -17.80 -10.97 12.45
N HIS A 121 -18.14 -10.09 11.50
CA HIS A 121 -19.30 -9.20 11.49
C HIS A 121 -19.99 -9.23 10.13
#